data_AF-A0A536TJ06-F1
#
_entry.id   AF-A0A536TJ06-F1
#
_cell.length_a   1.000
_cell.length_b   1.000
_cell.length_c   1.000
_cell.angle_alpha   90.00
_cell.angle_beta   90.00
_cell.angle_gamma   90.00
#
_symmetry.space_group_name_H-M   'P 1'
#
loop_
_entity.id
_entity.type
_entity.pdbx_description
1 polymer ?
#
loop_
_entity_poly.entity_id
_entity_poly.type
_entity_poly.pdbx_seq_one_letter_code
_entity_poly.pdbx_strand_id
1 'polypeptide(L)'
;MSTASTTLKLPEALKARVGAAAAAAGKTPHAFMVEAIELQTALSERRREFLGAALAAREEVAQYGLVLDGDEVLSYLKARLEGRRPARPRKRKL
;
A
#
# COMPACT_ATOMS: atom_id res chain seq x y z
N MET A 1 -17.46 -10.49 16.58
CA MET A 1 -17.49 -9.91 15.22
C MET A 1 -18.72 -10.44 14.52
N SER A 2 -19.55 -9.57 13.93
CA SER A 2 -20.71 -10.01 13.16
C SER A 2 -20.23 -10.51 11.80
N THR A 3 -20.55 -11.76 11.44
CA THR A 3 -20.19 -12.34 10.14
C THR A 3 -21.38 -12.25 9.20
N ALA A 4 -21.22 -11.61 8.05
CA ALA A 4 -22.21 -11.57 6.97
C ALA A 4 -21.78 -12.51 5.83
N SER A 5 -22.70 -13.31 5.31
CA SER A 5 -22.45 -14.14 4.13
C SER A 5 -22.67 -13.33 2.86
N THR A 6 -21.78 -13.50 1.88
CA THR A 6 -21.90 -12.89 0.55
C THR A 6 -21.62 -13.95 -0.51
N THR A 7 -22.54 -14.12 -1.45
CA THR A 7 -22.38 -15.08 -2.55
C THR A 7 -21.62 -14.44 -3.69
N LEU A 8 -20.46 -15.00 -4.04
CA LEU A 8 -19.63 -14.53 -5.15
C LEU A 8 -19.84 -15.43 -6.37
N LYS A 9 -20.25 -14.84 -7.50
CA LYS A 9 -20.26 -15.54 -8.79
C LYS A 9 -18.89 -15.40 -9.42
N LEU A 10 -18.21 -16.53 -9.60
CA LEU A 10 -16.91 -16.58 -10.27
C LEU A 10 -17.08 -17.21 -11.66
N PRO A 11 -16.46 -16.66 -12.70
CA PRO A 11 -16.30 -17.37 -13.96
C PRO A 11 -15.63 -18.74 -13.70
N GLU A 12 -16.06 -19.79 -14.40
CA GLU A 12 -15.54 -21.15 -14.19
C GLU A 12 -14.00 -21.23 -14.30
N ALA A 13 -13.42 -20.51 -15.26
CA ALA A 13 -11.98 -20.42 -15.42
C ALA A 13 -11.27 -19.82 -14.20
N LEU A 14 -11.87 -18.81 -13.55
CA LEU A 14 -11.31 -18.21 -12.33
C LEU A 14 -11.46 -19.15 -11.14
N LYS A 15 -12.62 -19.81 -11.00
CA LYS A 15 -12.88 -20.79 -9.95
C LYS A 15 -11.85 -21.93 -9.98
N ALA A 16 -11.55 -22.46 -11.17
CA ALA A 16 -10.53 -23.49 -11.35
C ALA A 16 -9.13 -23.00 -10.92
N ARG A 17 -8.74 -21.80 -11.35
CA ARG A 17 -7.45 -21.19 -10.96
C ARG A 17 -7.33 -20.95 -9.46
N VAL A 18 -8.40 -20.47 -8.82
CA VAL A 18 -8.45 -20.28 -7.36
C VAL A 18 -8.31 -21.63 -6.64
N GLY A 19 -8.98 -22.68 -7.13
CA GLY A 19 -8.84 -24.02 -6.56
C GLY A 19 -7.39 -24.53 -6.60
N ALA A 20 -6.72 -24.40 -7.74
CA ALA A 20 -5.32 -24.81 -7.88
C ALA A 20 -4.38 -23.98 -6.99
N ALA A 21 -4.55 -22.66 -6.95
CA ALA A 21 -3.75 -21.78 -6.12
C ALA A 21 -3.95 -22.04 -4.61
N ALA A 22 -5.19 -22.28 -4.20
CA ALA A 22 -5.51 -22.63 -2.82
C ALA A 22 -4.87 -23.96 -2.41
N ALA A 23 -4.96 -24.98 -3.27
CA ALA A 23 -4.33 -26.27 -3.03
C ALA A 23 -2.80 -26.16 -2.91
N ALA A 24 -2.15 -25.41 -3.82
CA ALA A 24 -0.71 -25.16 -3.75
C ALA A 24 -0.30 -24.40 -2.47
N ALA A 25 -1.18 -23.54 -1.95
CA ALA A 25 -0.98 -22.82 -0.69
C ALA A 25 -1.41 -23.62 0.56
N GLY A 26 -1.88 -24.86 0.42
CA GLY A 26 -2.39 -25.68 1.54
C GLY A 26 -3.67 -25.14 2.20
N LYS A 27 -4.49 -24.40 1.45
CA LYS A 27 -5.70 -23.72 1.94
C LYS A 27 -6.95 -24.26 1.25
N THR A 28 -8.10 -24.13 1.91
CA THR A 28 -9.39 -24.32 1.24
C THR A 28 -9.64 -23.17 0.26
N PRO A 29 -10.39 -23.38 -0.85
CA PRO A 29 -10.73 -22.29 -1.76
C PRO A 29 -11.42 -21.12 -1.06
N HIS A 30 -12.28 -21.39 -0.08
CA HIS A 30 -12.95 -20.33 0.69
C HIS A 30 -11.95 -19.49 1.50
N ALA A 31 -11.08 -20.13 2.29
CA ALA A 31 -10.08 -19.41 3.08
C ALA A 31 -9.14 -18.57 2.19
N PHE A 32 -8.71 -19.14 1.07
CA PHE A 32 -7.90 -18.44 0.08
C PHE A 32 -8.60 -17.21 -0.50
N MET A 33 -9.90 -17.30 -0.82
CA MET A 33 -10.67 -16.17 -1.34
C MET A 33 -10.84 -15.06 -0.30
N VAL A 34 -11.12 -15.40 0.95
CA VAL A 34 -11.28 -14.41 2.03
C VAL A 34 -9.98 -13.63 2.22
N GLU A 35 -8.85 -14.33 2.33
CA GLU A 35 -7.54 -13.69 2.46
C GLU A 35 -7.19 -12.83 1.24
N ALA A 36 -7.50 -13.31 0.02
CA ALA A 36 -7.29 -12.52 -1.18
C ALA A 36 -8.10 -11.20 -1.17
N ILE A 37 -9.35 -11.24 -0.70
CA ILE A 37 -10.20 -10.05 -0.55
C ILE A 37 -9.62 -9.12 0.53
N GLU A 38 -9.17 -9.64 1.66
CA GLU A 38 -8.53 -8.84 2.72
C GLU A 38 -7.29 -8.12 2.20
N LEU A 39 -6.39 -8.85 1.53
CA LEU A 39 -5.17 -8.30 0.94
C LEU A 39 -5.48 -7.22 -0.10
N GLN A 40 -6.43 -7.47 -0.99
CA GLN A 40 -6.81 -6.51 -2.02
C GLN A 40 -7.48 -5.26 -1.43
N THR A 41 -8.32 -5.44 -0.40
CA THR A 41 -8.97 -4.32 0.30
C THR A 41 -7.93 -3.44 0.96
N ALA A 42 -7.01 -4.03 1.72
CA ALA A 42 -5.94 -3.30 2.40
C ALA A 42 -4.97 -2.63 1.41
N LEU A 43 -4.72 -3.23 0.24
CA LEU A 43 -3.94 -2.61 -0.82
C LEU A 43 -4.66 -1.39 -1.41
N SER A 44 -5.96 -1.50 -1.67
CA SER A 44 -6.80 -0.41 -2.20
C SER A 44 -6.84 0.79 -1.24
N GLU A 45 -7.00 0.53 0.05
CA GLU A 45 -7.01 1.56 1.09
C GLU A 45 -5.67 2.29 1.17
N ARG A 46 -4.55 1.55 1.25
CA ARG A 46 -3.20 2.15 1.24
C ARG A 46 -2.93 2.97 -0.01
N ARG A 47 -3.41 2.50 -1.17
CA ARG A 47 -3.26 3.24 -2.43
C ARG A 47 -4.03 4.56 -2.39
N ARG A 48 -5.27 4.54 -1.89
CA ARG A 48 -6.09 5.75 -1.73
C ARG A 48 -5.43 6.75 -0.78
N GLU A 49 -4.92 6.28 0.35
CA GLU A 49 -4.19 7.13 1.31
C GLU A 49 -2.92 7.74 0.70
N PHE A 50 -2.13 6.92 0.01
CA PHE A 50 -0.91 7.39 -0.66
C PHE A 50 -1.21 8.47 -1.70
N LEU A 51 -2.24 8.27 -2.54
CA LEU A 51 -2.65 9.26 -3.53
C LEU A 51 -3.17 10.53 -2.87
N GLY A 52 -3.96 10.42 -1.79
CA GLY A 52 -4.42 11.56 -1.01
C GLY A 52 -3.26 12.39 -0.45
N ALA A 53 -2.26 11.72 0.14
CA ALA A 53 -1.06 12.37 0.65
C ALA A 53 -0.24 13.05 -0.45
N ALA A 54 -0.10 12.41 -1.61
CA ALA A 54 0.62 12.97 -2.75
C ALA A 54 -0.07 14.22 -3.32
N LEU A 55 -1.41 14.21 -3.43
CA LEU A 55 -2.18 15.37 -3.87
C LEU A 55 -2.09 16.52 -2.87
N ALA A 56 -2.18 16.24 -1.57
CA ALA A 56 -2.02 17.26 -0.53
C ALA A 56 -0.61 17.87 -0.54
N ALA A 57 0.44 17.05 -0.69
CA ALA A 57 1.82 17.54 -0.81
C ALA A 57 2.01 18.41 -2.06
N ARG A 58 1.40 18.03 -3.19
CA ARG A 58 1.43 18.84 -4.42
C ARG A 58 0.78 20.22 -4.19
N GLU A 59 -0.35 20.27 -3.49
CA GLU A 59 -1.02 21.54 -3.18
C GLU A 59 -0.17 22.41 -2.25
N GLU A 60 0.47 21.82 -1.24
CA GLU A 60 1.39 22.55 -0.35
C GLU A 60 2.56 23.17 -1.15
N VAL A 61 3.13 22.43 -2.10
CA VAL A 61 4.19 22.95 -2.97
C VAL A 61 3.64 24.06 -3.88
N ALA A 62 2.44 23.91 -4.44
CA ALA A 62 1.82 24.94 -5.28
C ALA A 62 1.56 26.24 -4.49
N GLN A 63 1.16 26.13 -3.22
CA GLN A 63 0.83 27.28 -2.37
C GLN A 63 2.08 27.97 -1.79
N TYR A 64 3.05 27.20 -1.28
CA TYR A 64 4.18 27.75 -0.51
C TYR A 64 5.53 27.66 -1.23
N GLY A 65 5.62 26.85 -2.29
CA GLY A 65 6.86 26.58 -3.01
C GLY A 65 7.90 25.82 -2.20
N LEU A 66 7.53 25.18 -1.07
CA LEU A 66 8.48 24.55 -0.16
C LEU A 66 8.69 23.07 -0.46
N VAL A 67 9.91 22.67 -0.82
CA VAL A 67 10.29 21.28 -1.13
C VAL A 67 11.47 20.80 -0.30
N LEU A 68 11.63 19.48 -0.23
CA LEU A 68 12.84 18.85 0.29
C LEU A 68 13.73 18.42 -0.88
N ASP A 69 15.04 18.60 -0.73
CA ASP A 69 16.01 18.06 -1.68
C ASP A 69 16.00 16.53 -1.64
N GLY A 70 15.91 15.89 -2.82
CA GLY A 70 15.77 14.45 -2.95
C GLY A 70 16.99 13.67 -2.45
N ASP A 71 18.19 14.17 -2.72
CA ASP A 71 19.45 13.53 -2.31
C ASP A 71 19.65 13.63 -0.79
N GLU A 72 19.26 14.76 -0.18
CA GLU A 72 19.25 14.92 1.27
C GLU A 72 18.26 13.97 1.94
N VAL A 73 17.06 13.79 1.37
CA VAL A 73 16.07 12.84 1.88
C VAL A 73 16.58 11.40 1.78
N LEU A 74 17.12 11.01 0.63
CA LEU A 74 17.69 9.67 0.43
C LEU A 74 18.84 9.41 1.40
N SER A 75 19.74 10.37 1.57
CA SER A 75 20.87 10.28 2.50
C SER A 75 20.40 10.16 3.96
N TYR A 76 19.40 10.97 4.35
CA TYR A 76 18.78 10.89 5.67
C TYR A 76 18.16 9.52 5.94
N LEU A 77 17.42 8.96 4.97
CA LEU A 77 16.78 7.65 5.11
C LEU A 77 17.81 6.53 5.23
N LYS A 78 18.85 6.51 4.38
CA LYS A 78 19.94 5.53 4.44
C LYS A 78 20.63 5.54 5.81
N ALA A 79 21.02 6.72 6.30
CA ALA A 79 21.68 6.86 7.60
C ALA A 79 20.79 6.39 8.77
N ARG A 80 19.47 6.57 8.68
CA ARG A 80 18.53 6.02 9.67
C ARG A 80 18.43 4.50 9.63
N LEU A 81 18.45 3.89 8.46
CA LEU A 81 18.45 2.43 8.31
C LEU A 81 19.71 1.80 8.91
N GLU A 82 20.83 2.51 8.87
CA GLU A 82 22.09 2.13 9.51
C GLU A 82 22.12 2.39 11.03
N GLY A 83 20.99 2.79 11.64
CA GLY A 83 20.88 3.06 13.08
C GLY A 83 21.48 4.40 13.52
N ARG A 84 21.96 5.25 12.59
CA ARG A 84 22.47 6.59 12.93
C ARG A 84 21.33 7.56 13.20
N ARG A 85 21.66 8.71 13.79
CA ARG A 85 20.73 9.82 14.06
C ARG A 85 21.10 11.07 13.22
N PRO A 86 20.91 11.03 11.89
CA PRO A 86 21.19 12.17 11.02
C PRO A 86 20.23 13.34 11.28
N ALA A 87 20.65 14.56 10.97
CA ALA A 87 19.77 15.73 10.98
C ALA A 87 18.67 15.58 9.92
N ARG A 88 17.44 16.02 10.25
CA ARG A 88 16.34 16.00 9.29
C ARG A 88 16.56 17.00 8.15
N PRO A 89 16.32 16.62 6.89
CA PRO A 89 16.32 17.53 5.76
C PRO A 89 15.37 18.72 6.00
N ARG A 90 15.77 19.90 5.55
CA ARG A 90 14.98 21.14 5.71
C ARG A 90 14.25 21.48 4.43
N LYS A 91 13.02 21.97 4.56
CA LYS A 91 12.28 22.53 3.43
C LYS A 91 12.97 23.79 2.90
N ARG A 92 13.03 23.94 1.58
CA ARG A 92 13.62 25.07 0.85
C ARG A 92 12.63 25.52 -0.23
N LYS A 93 12.72 26.78 -0.65
CA LYS A 93 11.92 27.23 -1.79
C LYS A 93 12.42 26.55 -3.07
N LEU A 94 11.48 26.08 -3.89
CA LEU A 94 11.68 25.54 -5.23
C LEU A 94 12.14 26.63 -6.20
#